data_AF-A0A8T3P417-F1
#
_entry.id   AF-A0A8T3P417-F1
#
_cell.length_a   1.000
_cell.length_b   1.000
_cell.length_c   1.000
_cell.angle_alpha   90.00
_cell.angle_beta   90.00
_cell.angle_gamma   90.00
#
_symmetry.space_group_name_H-M   'P 1'
#
loop_
_entity.id
_entity.type
_entity.pdbx_description
1 polymer ?
#
loop_
_entity_poly.entity_id
_entity_poly.type
_entity_poly.pdbx_seq_one_letter_code
_entity_poly.pdbx_strand_id
1 'polypeptide(L)'
;MTLFGYLAAGIWGAALGLVAGYWVDRARATPRAGAGGTTSIQHVFFETTFSVMGHLSKADGAVTQAEIGVAEALMARMSLSAQAREEAIACFNRGKRDDFELDAALDRFRRACRWQPNLVRVFLEIQLQTAFADGNVNVAERGLLLRIAERLGLTQQEFARLEALLRGWYARGRGAPADRDTLEDA
;
A
#
# COMPACT_ATOMS: atom_id res chain seq x y z
N MET A 1 -9.29 17.87 29.08
CA MET A 1 -7.95 17.66 28.48
C MET A 1 -8.04 16.51 27.49
N THR A 2 -8.56 16.77 26.29
CA THR A 2 -8.65 15.80 25.18
C THR A 2 -8.39 16.52 23.86
N LEU A 3 -7.26 17.24 23.84
CA LEU A 3 -6.78 17.91 22.64
C LEU A 3 -5.26 17.68 22.52
N PHE A 4 -4.85 16.42 22.56
CA PHE A 4 -3.49 16.02 22.17
C PHE A 4 -3.58 14.65 21.50
N GLY A 5 -4.07 14.66 20.27
CA GLY A 5 -4.21 13.47 19.42
C GLY A 5 -4.46 13.78 17.95
N TYR A 6 -4.66 15.04 17.57
CA TYR A 6 -5.05 15.43 16.21
C TYR A 6 -3.97 16.17 15.40
N LEU A 7 -2.78 16.39 15.95
CA LEU A 7 -1.75 17.22 15.29
C LEU A 7 -0.42 16.49 14.98
N ALA A 8 -0.34 15.18 15.25
CA ALA A 8 0.75 14.32 14.76
C ALA A 8 0.32 13.46 13.53
N ALA A 9 -0.94 13.56 13.14
CA ALA A 9 -1.45 13.00 11.91
C ALA A 9 -1.17 13.99 10.78
N GLY A 10 0.03 13.96 10.20
CA GLY A 10 0.26 14.67 8.94
C GLY A 10 -0.59 14.05 7.81
N ILE A 11 -0.22 14.27 6.54
CA ILE A 11 -0.98 13.82 5.34
C ILE A 11 -1.55 12.38 5.45
N TRP A 12 -0.85 11.49 6.17
CA TRP A 12 -1.33 10.15 6.60
C TRP A 12 -2.72 10.10 7.21
N GLY A 13 -3.08 11.01 8.13
CA GLY A 13 -4.40 11.00 8.79
C GLY A 13 -5.52 11.59 7.94
N ALA A 14 -5.22 12.49 7.02
CA ALA A 14 -6.20 13.03 6.09
C ALA A 14 -6.56 12.01 5.00
N ALA A 15 -5.56 11.31 4.44
CA ALA A 15 -5.79 10.22 3.50
C ALA A 15 -6.49 9.02 4.17
N LEU A 16 -6.09 8.68 5.40
CA LEU A 16 -6.75 7.67 6.24
C LEU A 16 -8.16 8.03 6.64
N GLY A 17 -8.42 9.29 7.04
CA GLY A 17 -9.74 9.74 7.45
C GLY A 17 -10.76 9.66 6.33
N LEU A 18 -10.34 9.89 5.08
CA LEU A 18 -11.18 9.73 3.89
C LEU A 18 -11.46 8.25 3.56
N VAL A 19 -10.44 7.39 3.65
CA VAL A 19 -10.62 5.95 3.44
C VAL A 19 -11.48 5.37 4.56
N ALA A 20 -11.11 5.55 5.83
CA ALA A 20 -11.86 5.11 7.01
C ALA A 20 -13.29 5.67 7.04
N GLY A 21 -13.48 6.94 6.65
CA GLY A 21 -14.79 7.56 6.48
C GLY A 21 -15.67 6.79 5.50
N TYR A 22 -15.13 6.37 4.35
CA TYR A 22 -15.84 5.52 3.38
C TYR A 22 -16.21 4.14 3.93
N TRP A 23 -15.37 3.52 4.77
CA TRP A 23 -15.67 2.23 5.40
C TRP A 23 -16.76 2.32 6.45
N VAL A 24 -16.74 3.37 7.29
CA VAL A 24 -17.77 3.62 8.32
C VAL A 24 -19.11 3.96 7.69
N ASP A 25 -19.10 4.75 6.61
CA ASP A 25 -20.32 5.13 5.88
C ASP A 25 -20.99 3.90 5.24
N ARG A 26 -20.19 2.95 4.75
CA ARG A 26 -20.69 1.69 4.16
C ARG A 26 -21.15 0.67 5.21
N ALA A 27 -20.54 0.64 6.40
CA ALA A 27 -21.02 -0.18 7.53
C ALA A 27 -22.40 0.29 8.05
N ARG A 28 -22.74 1.57 7.84
CA ARG A 28 -24.06 2.14 8.19
C ARG A 28 -25.09 2.05 7.05
N ALA A 29 -24.66 1.75 5.82
CA ALA A 29 -25.48 1.80 4.61
C ALA A 29 -25.82 0.43 4.00
N THR A 30 -26.36 -0.50 4.80
CA THR A 30 -27.10 -1.66 4.25
C THR A 30 -28.44 -1.79 4.95
N PRO A 31 -29.58 -1.86 4.22
CA PRO A 31 -29.78 -2.91 3.22
C PRO A 31 -30.55 -2.53 1.93
N ARG A 32 -30.11 -3.02 0.75
CA ARG A 32 -30.96 -3.79 -0.21
C ARG A 32 -30.19 -4.24 -1.46
N ALA A 33 -30.25 -5.55 -1.67
CA ALA A 33 -30.30 -6.31 -2.92
C ALA A 33 -29.64 -5.76 -4.20
N GLY A 34 -28.62 -6.51 -4.63
CA GLY A 34 -28.07 -6.52 -5.99
C GLY A 34 -27.04 -7.63 -6.11
N ALA A 35 -27.51 -8.89 -6.08
CA ALA A 35 -26.68 -10.06 -6.33
C ALA A 35 -26.22 -10.04 -7.80
N GLY A 36 -24.94 -9.75 -8.01
CA GLY A 36 -24.27 -9.82 -9.29
C GLY A 36 -22.77 -9.68 -9.09
N GLY A 37 -22.06 -10.82 -9.02
CA GLY A 37 -20.64 -11.06 -9.30
C GLY A 37 -19.61 -9.93 -9.21
N THR A 38 -19.73 -8.99 -8.27
CA THR A 38 -18.76 -7.90 -8.10
C THR A 38 -17.72 -8.33 -7.09
N THR A 39 -16.52 -8.65 -7.55
CA THR A 39 -15.34 -8.65 -6.67
C THR A 39 -15.32 -7.30 -5.95
N SER A 40 -15.39 -7.31 -4.62
CA SER A 40 -15.43 -6.06 -3.87
C SER A 40 -14.16 -5.26 -4.19
N ILE A 41 -14.29 -3.93 -4.32
CA ILE A 41 -13.14 -3.05 -4.58
C ILE A 41 -12.02 -3.25 -3.55
N GLN A 42 -12.42 -3.64 -2.34
CA GLN A 42 -11.57 -3.97 -1.21
C GLN A 42 -10.73 -5.21 -1.50
N HIS A 43 -11.36 -6.28 -2.02
CA HIS A 43 -10.65 -7.49 -2.41
C HIS A 43 -9.70 -7.24 -3.59
N VAL A 44 -10.12 -6.46 -4.60
CA VAL A 44 -9.22 -6.09 -5.71
C VAL A 44 -8.04 -5.26 -5.22
N PHE A 45 -8.28 -4.27 -4.35
CA PHE A 45 -7.22 -3.46 -3.75
C PHE A 45 -6.26 -4.34 -2.95
N PHE A 46 -6.79 -5.19 -2.08
CA PHE A 46 -6.04 -6.15 -1.27
C PHE A 46 -5.16 -7.06 -2.14
N GLU A 47 -5.77 -7.80 -3.06
CA GLU A 47 -5.07 -8.78 -3.92
C GLU A 47 -3.97 -8.09 -4.75
N THR A 48 -4.29 -6.94 -5.35
CA THR A 48 -3.34 -6.19 -6.16
C THR A 48 -2.20 -5.63 -5.31
N THR A 49 -2.49 -5.09 -4.11
CA THR A 49 -1.48 -4.48 -3.24
C THR A 49 -0.43 -5.51 -2.83
N PHE A 50 -0.85 -6.66 -2.30
CA PHE A 50 0.10 -7.69 -1.88
C PHE A 50 0.81 -8.35 -3.05
N SER A 51 0.13 -8.58 -4.18
CA SER A 51 0.78 -9.15 -5.37
C SER A 51 1.82 -8.19 -5.97
N VAL A 52 1.54 -6.89 -6.03
CA VAL A 52 2.50 -5.91 -6.56
C VAL A 52 3.68 -5.71 -5.60
N MET A 53 3.46 -5.74 -4.28
CA MET A 53 4.57 -5.76 -3.31
C MET A 53 5.49 -6.96 -3.55
N GLY A 54 4.92 -8.16 -3.74
CA GLY A 54 5.72 -9.35 -4.04
C GLY A 54 6.49 -9.23 -5.37
N HIS A 55 5.88 -8.61 -6.38
CA HIS A 55 6.55 -8.37 -7.65
C HIS A 55 7.68 -7.34 -7.53
N LEU A 56 7.52 -6.30 -6.71
CA LEU A 56 8.55 -5.31 -6.40
C LEU A 56 9.73 -5.97 -5.67
N SER A 57 9.48 -6.70 -4.59
CA SER A 57 10.57 -7.36 -3.84
C SER A 57 11.32 -8.41 -4.66
N LYS A 58 10.69 -8.98 -5.69
CA LYS A 58 11.39 -9.86 -6.65
C LYS A 58 12.45 -9.11 -7.47
N ALA A 59 12.18 -7.85 -7.82
CA ALA A 59 13.13 -7.03 -8.57
C ALA A 59 14.42 -6.75 -7.78
N ASP A 60 14.32 -6.74 -6.45
CA ASP A 60 15.47 -6.57 -5.55
C ASP A 60 16.14 -7.91 -5.15
N GLY A 61 15.39 -9.02 -5.19
CA GLY A 61 15.92 -10.39 -5.11
C GLY A 61 15.81 -11.03 -3.72
N ALA A 62 15.47 -10.25 -2.68
CA ALA A 62 15.12 -10.75 -1.35
C ALA A 62 14.11 -9.82 -0.67
N VAL A 63 13.39 -10.34 0.33
CA VAL A 63 12.51 -9.53 1.18
C VAL A 63 13.24 -9.18 2.46
N THR A 64 13.38 -7.89 2.77
CA THR A 64 14.03 -7.36 3.97
C THR A 64 13.08 -7.33 5.17
N GLN A 65 13.63 -7.24 6.39
CA GLN A 65 12.81 -7.07 7.61
C GLN A 65 11.99 -5.78 7.59
N ALA A 66 12.51 -4.71 6.97
CA ALA A 66 11.80 -3.46 6.84
C ALA A 66 10.56 -3.60 5.93
N GLU A 67 10.68 -4.33 4.81
CA GLU A 67 9.55 -4.64 3.92
C GLU A 67 8.51 -5.53 4.61
N ILE A 68 8.95 -6.53 5.39
CA ILE A 68 8.06 -7.35 6.22
C ILE A 68 7.29 -6.46 7.20
N GLY A 69 7.98 -5.52 7.87
CA GLY A 69 7.34 -4.56 8.78
C GLY A 69 6.26 -3.71 8.08
N VAL A 70 6.50 -3.26 6.84
CA VAL A 70 5.49 -2.53 6.04
C VAL A 70 4.30 -3.43 5.72
N ALA A 71 4.54 -4.69 5.31
CA ALA A 71 3.48 -5.65 5.03
C ALA A 71 2.64 -5.95 6.28
N GLU A 72 3.27 -6.18 7.43
CA GLU A 72 2.57 -6.44 8.69
C GLU A 72 1.76 -5.23 9.18
N ALA A 73 2.33 -4.03 9.08
CA ALA A 73 1.61 -2.79 9.42
C ALA A 73 0.38 -2.59 8.52
N LEU A 74 0.50 -2.93 7.22
CA LEU A 74 -0.61 -2.89 6.28
C LEU A 74 -1.70 -3.91 6.65
N MET A 75 -1.32 -5.15 6.95
CA MET A 75 -2.24 -6.20 7.37
C MET A 75 -3.00 -5.82 8.65
N ALA A 76 -2.31 -5.26 9.63
CA ALA A 76 -2.91 -4.79 10.87
C ALA A 76 -3.91 -3.64 10.61
N ARG A 77 -3.54 -2.69 9.74
CA ARG A 77 -4.38 -1.53 9.38
C ARG A 77 -5.62 -1.91 8.58
N MET A 78 -5.56 -3.00 7.81
CA MET A 78 -6.72 -3.58 7.13
C MET A 78 -7.59 -4.44 8.06
N SER A 79 -7.20 -4.63 9.32
CA SER A 79 -7.86 -5.50 10.29
C SER A 79 -8.07 -6.92 9.75
N LEU A 80 -7.05 -7.47 9.09
CA LEU A 80 -7.15 -8.80 8.48
C LEU A 80 -7.32 -9.89 9.55
N SER A 81 -8.21 -10.84 9.26
CA SER A 81 -8.29 -12.09 10.01
C SER A 81 -7.04 -12.95 9.74
N ALA A 82 -6.82 -13.98 10.56
CA ALA A 82 -5.75 -14.95 10.33
C ALA A 82 -5.81 -15.57 8.93
N GLN A 83 -7.02 -15.93 8.47
CA GLN A 83 -7.25 -16.44 7.12
C GLN A 83 -6.91 -15.40 6.04
N ALA A 84 -7.34 -14.15 6.20
CA ALA A 84 -7.02 -13.09 5.25
C ALA A 84 -5.51 -12.76 5.25
N ARG A 85 -4.81 -12.97 6.36
CA ARG A 85 -3.34 -12.87 6.40
C ARG A 85 -2.67 -13.95 5.55
N GLU A 86 -3.14 -15.19 5.63
CA GLU A 86 -2.65 -16.28 4.77
C GLU A 86 -2.90 -15.98 3.29
N GLU A 87 -4.07 -15.45 2.96
CA GLU A 87 -4.39 -15.00 1.59
C GLU A 87 -3.47 -13.86 1.13
N ALA A 88 -3.13 -12.92 2.00
CA ALA A 88 -2.19 -11.83 1.69
C ALA A 88 -0.79 -12.39 1.37
N ILE A 89 -0.31 -13.34 2.17
CA ILE A 89 0.96 -14.05 1.95
C ILE A 89 0.90 -14.83 0.62
N ALA A 90 -0.21 -15.48 0.32
CA ALA A 90 -0.39 -16.18 -0.95
C ALA A 90 -0.37 -15.23 -2.15
N CYS A 91 -1.01 -14.05 -2.04
CA CYS A 91 -0.96 -13.00 -3.06
C CYS A 91 0.46 -12.47 -3.26
N PHE A 92 1.18 -12.19 -2.17
CA PHE A 92 2.58 -11.76 -2.20
C PHE A 92 3.46 -12.80 -2.90
N ASN A 93 3.33 -14.08 -2.53
CA ASN A 93 4.06 -15.16 -3.18
C ASN A 93 3.69 -15.33 -4.65
N ARG A 94 2.42 -15.07 -5.02
CA ARG A 94 1.99 -15.06 -6.43
C ARG A 94 2.67 -13.94 -7.22
N GLY A 95 2.79 -12.76 -6.64
CA GLY A 95 3.50 -11.61 -7.22
C GLY A 95 4.96 -11.86 -7.58
N LYS A 96 5.64 -12.70 -6.79
CA LYS A 96 7.04 -13.11 -7.02
C LYS A 96 7.22 -14.07 -8.19
N ARG A 97 6.16 -14.71 -8.69
CA ARG A 97 6.29 -15.72 -9.76
C ARG A 97 6.65 -15.06 -11.10
N ASP A 98 7.35 -15.77 -11.97
CA ASP A 98 7.72 -15.28 -13.31
C ASP A 98 6.50 -15.08 -14.23
N ASP A 99 5.42 -15.81 -13.98
CA ASP A 99 4.16 -15.75 -14.72
C ASP A 99 3.21 -14.66 -14.22
N PHE A 100 3.64 -13.80 -13.29
CA PHE A 100 2.80 -12.73 -12.78
C PHE A 100 2.60 -11.60 -13.80
N GLU A 101 1.38 -11.46 -14.31
CA GLU A 101 0.99 -10.40 -15.24
C GLU A 101 0.69 -9.08 -14.51
N LEU A 102 1.75 -8.32 -14.19
CA LEU A 102 1.64 -7.02 -13.50
C LEU A 102 0.65 -6.07 -14.19
N ASP A 103 0.79 -5.85 -15.49
CA ASP A 103 -0.03 -4.89 -16.22
C ASP A 103 -1.53 -5.28 -16.20
N ALA A 104 -1.83 -6.58 -16.29
CA ALA A 104 -3.21 -7.07 -16.23
C ALA A 104 -3.84 -6.86 -14.84
N ALA A 105 -3.05 -7.07 -13.77
CA ALA A 105 -3.46 -6.79 -12.40
C ALA A 105 -3.73 -5.29 -12.19
N LEU A 106 -2.83 -4.42 -12.67
CA LEU A 106 -2.99 -2.96 -12.59
C LEU A 106 -4.20 -2.46 -13.40
N ASP A 107 -4.45 -3.04 -14.57
CA ASP A 107 -5.62 -2.69 -15.38
C ASP A 107 -6.93 -3.08 -14.70
N ARG A 108 -6.97 -4.26 -14.05
CA ARG A 108 -8.12 -4.69 -13.23
C ARG A 108 -8.31 -3.73 -12.05
N PHE A 109 -7.23 -3.38 -11.38
CA PHE A 109 -7.24 -2.44 -10.26
C PHE A 109 -7.74 -1.04 -10.69
N ARG A 110 -7.21 -0.49 -11.77
CA ARG A 110 -7.63 0.79 -12.34
C ARG A 110 -9.11 0.81 -12.71
N ARG A 111 -9.62 -0.27 -13.32
CA ARG A 111 -11.05 -0.40 -13.64
C ARG A 111 -11.91 -0.42 -12.37
N ALA A 112 -11.49 -1.17 -11.35
CA ALA A 112 -12.20 -1.22 -10.08
C ALA A 112 -12.22 0.15 -9.38
N CYS A 113 -11.08 0.87 -9.38
CA CYS A 113 -10.92 2.17 -8.73
C CYS A 113 -11.35 3.39 -9.57
N ARG A 114 -12.02 3.20 -10.71
CA ARG A 114 -12.39 4.30 -11.65
C ARG A 114 -13.06 5.50 -10.98
N TRP A 115 -13.91 5.24 -9.99
CA TRP A 115 -14.67 6.28 -9.27
C TRP A 115 -14.03 6.69 -7.94
N GLN A 116 -12.87 6.12 -7.61
CA GLN A 116 -12.19 6.30 -6.34
C GLN A 116 -10.69 6.59 -6.57
N PRO A 117 -10.35 7.75 -7.15
CA PRO A 117 -8.96 8.12 -7.44
C PRO A 117 -8.09 8.18 -6.18
N ASN A 118 -8.69 8.37 -5.01
CA ASN A 118 -7.97 8.32 -3.73
C ASN A 118 -7.37 6.93 -3.45
N LEU A 119 -8.02 5.83 -3.87
CA LEU A 119 -7.46 4.48 -3.70
C LEU A 119 -6.21 4.26 -4.54
N VAL A 120 -6.15 4.84 -5.75
CA VAL A 120 -4.95 4.78 -6.59
C VAL A 120 -3.78 5.49 -5.90
N ARG A 121 -4.05 6.65 -5.28
CA ARG A 121 -3.04 7.37 -4.51
C ARG A 121 -2.54 6.57 -3.31
N VAL A 122 -3.45 6.04 -2.50
CA VAL A 122 -3.09 5.21 -1.33
C VAL A 122 -2.33 3.96 -1.74
N PHE A 123 -2.73 3.32 -2.84
CA PHE A 123 -2.01 2.18 -3.40
C PHE A 123 -0.56 2.54 -3.73
N LEU A 124 -0.34 3.63 -4.47
CA LEU A 124 1.00 4.07 -4.84
C LEU A 124 1.83 4.50 -3.63
N GLU A 125 1.23 5.14 -2.64
CA GLU A 125 1.88 5.46 -1.37
C GLU A 125 2.40 4.17 -0.71
N ILE A 126 1.57 3.12 -0.59
CA ILE A 126 1.98 1.84 -0.02
C ILE A 126 3.14 1.20 -0.81
N GLN A 127 3.05 1.18 -2.14
CA GLN A 127 4.11 0.58 -2.97
C GLN A 127 5.44 1.35 -2.82
N LEU A 128 5.39 2.68 -2.84
CA LEU A 128 6.57 3.52 -2.63
C LEU A 128 7.15 3.33 -1.23
N GLN A 129 6.30 3.25 -0.20
CA GLN A 129 6.77 3.01 1.16
C GLN A 129 7.49 1.67 1.32
N THR A 130 6.98 0.63 0.66
CA THR A 130 7.60 -0.70 0.68
C THR A 130 8.98 -0.63 0.05
N ALA A 131 9.10 0.01 -1.11
CA ALA A 131 10.39 0.18 -1.79
C ALA A 131 11.37 1.09 -1.03
N PHE A 132 10.89 2.12 -0.30
CA PHE A 132 11.75 2.99 0.51
C PHE A 132 12.04 2.45 1.92
N ALA A 133 11.50 1.29 2.31
CA ALA A 133 11.55 0.81 3.68
C ALA A 133 12.98 0.49 4.14
N ASP A 134 13.81 -0.04 3.24
CA ASP A 134 15.23 -0.34 3.48
C ASP A 134 16.16 0.88 3.30
N GLY A 135 15.60 2.01 2.85
CA GLY A 135 16.30 3.27 2.62
C GLY A 135 16.98 3.40 1.26
N ASN A 136 16.92 2.41 0.35
CA ASN A 136 17.72 2.45 -0.87
C ASN A 136 17.01 1.88 -2.12
N VAL A 137 16.05 2.63 -2.66
CA VAL A 137 15.41 2.28 -3.94
C VAL A 137 16.40 2.30 -5.09
N ASN A 138 16.59 1.14 -5.73
CA ASN A 138 17.47 1.00 -6.87
C ASN A 138 16.81 1.52 -8.17
N VAL A 139 17.60 1.63 -9.25
CA VAL A 139 17.10 2.18 -10.54
C VAL A 139 16.01 1.30 -11.16
N ALA A 140 16.08 -0.03 -10.98
CA ALA A 140 15.12 -0.98 -11.52
C ALA A 140 13.77 -0.87 -10.81
N GLU A 141 13.77 -0.82 -9.47
CA GLU A 141 12.57 -0.62 -8.65
C GLU A 141 11.90 0.71 -8.92
N ARG A 142 12.70 1.78 -9.02
CA ARG A 142 12.17 3.11 -9.39
C ARG A 142 11.52 3.07 -10.77
N GLY A 143 12.13 2.40 -11.74
CA GLY A 143 11.56 2.19 -13.07
C GLY A 143 10.25 1.41 -13.04
N LEU A 144 10.17 0.37 -12.20
CA LEU A 144 8.98 -0.44 -12.00
C LEU A 144 7.85 0.37 -11.35
N LEU A 145 8.14 1.15 -10.31
CA LEU A 145 7.19 2.05 -9.66
C LEU A 145 6.66 3.13 -10.59
N LEU A 146 7.53 3.69 -11.44
CA LEU A 146 7.12 4.65 -12.47
C LEU A 146 6.16 4.00 -13.48
N ARG A 147 6.49 2.79 -13.97
CA ARG A 147 5.60 2.02 -14.87
C ARG A 147 4.24 1.76 -14.23
N ILE A 148 4.23 1.38 -12.95
CA ILE A 148 3.00 1.19 -12.17
C ILE A 148 2.19 2.50 -12.13
N ALA A 149 2.83 3.62 -11.79
CA ALA A 149 2.18 4.92 -11.70
C ALA A 149 1.59 5.38 -13.04
N GLU A 150 2.34 5.25 -14.14
CA GLU A 150 1.89 5.59 -15.49
C GLU A 150 0.69 4.74 -15.91
N ARG A 151 0.72 3.42 -15.64
CA ARG A 151 -0.41 2.52 -15.94
C ARG A 151 -1.67 2.89 -15.16
N LEU A 152 -1.50 3.37 -13.93
CA LEU A 152 -2.60 3.85 -13.09
C LEU A 152 -3.05 5.29 -13.41
N GLY A 153 -2.36 5.96 -14.34
CA GLY A 153 -2.78 7.24 -14.92
C GLY A 153 -2.13 8.46 -14.30
N LEU A 154 -1.04 8.29 -13.55
CA LEU A 154 -0.23 9.41 -13.09
C LEU A 154 0.82 9.77 -14.14
N THR A 155 1.09 11.07 -14.24
CA THR A 155 2.21 11.60 -15.01
C THR A 155 3.53 11.41 -14.26
N GLN A 156 4.66 11.46 -14.98
CA GLN A 156 5.99 11.40 -14.35
C GLN A 156 6.23 12.52 -13.35
N GLN A 157 5.65 13.71 -13.57
CA GLN A 157 5.75 14.85 -12.66
C GLN A 157 5.00 14.59 -11.35
N GLU A 158 3.80 14.01 -11.43
CA GLU A 158 3.03 13.62 -10.24
C GLU A 158 3.73 12.52 -9.44
N PHE A 159 4.30 11.53 -10.14
CA PHE A 159 5.12 10.50 -9.50
C PHE A 159 6.34 11.10 -8.82
N ALA A 160 7.12 11.94 -9.51
CA ALA A 160 8.31 12.58 -8.94
C ALA A 160 7.98 13.46 -7.73
N ARG A 161 6.84 14.16 -7.74
CA ARG A 161 6.37 14.94 -6.59
C ARG A 161 6.02 14.04 -5.41
N LEU A 162 5.30 12.94 -5.64
CA LEU A 162 4.95 11.96 -4.60
C LEU A 162 6.21 11.30 -4.01
N GLU A 163 7.12 10.91 -4.88
CA GLU A 163 8.42 10.34 -4.52
C GLU A 163 9.24 11.31 -3.65
N ALA A 164 9.37 12.58 -4.07
CA ALA A 164 10.11 13.59 -3.33
C ALA A 164 9.48 13.88 -1.95
N LEU A 165 8.15 13.92 -1.88
CA LEU A 165 7.45 14.03 -0.60
C LEU A 165 7.81 12.84 0.29
N LEU A 166 7.61 11.60 -0.14
CA LEU A 166 7.87 10.43 0.70
C LEU A 166 9.34 10.33 1.12
N ARG A 167 10.31 10.54 0.22
CA ARG A 167 11.74 10.57 0.58
C ARG A 167 12.04 11.59 1.68
N GLY A 168 11.43 12.78 1.62
CA GLY A 168 11.57 13.81 2.66
C GLY A 168 11.01 13.39 4.03
N TRP A 169 10.00 12.50 4.06
CA TRP A 169 9.45 11.95 5.29
C TRP A 169 10.35 10.87 5.90
N TYR A 170 10.90 9.99 5.06
CA TYR A 170 11.87 8.98 5.48
C TYR A 170 13.16 9.61 6.01
N ALA A 171 13.71 10.60 5.30
CA ALA A 171 14.90 11.35 5.73
C ALA A 171 14.70 12.11 7.06
N ARG A 172 13.45 12.40 7.44
CA ARG A 172 13.10 13.05 8.72
C ARG A 172 12.76 12.05 9.83
N GLY A 173 13.02 10.76 9.64
CA GLY A 173 12.80 9.72 10.64
C GLY A 173 11.32 9.46 10.96
N ARG A 174 10.38 9.91 10.12
CA ARG A 174 8.94 9.63 10.30
C ARG A 174 8.44 8.41 9.53
N GLY A 175 9.31 7.74 8.78
CA GLY A 175 8.96 6.63 7.90
C GLY A 175 9.50 5.25 8.30
N ALA A 176 10.42 5.16 9.26
CA ALA A 176 10.96 3.86 9.68
C ALA A 176 9.97 3.15 10.63
N PRO A 177 9.71 1.83 10.46
CA PRO A 177 9.23 1.04 11.59
C PRO A 177 10.27 1.17 12.69
N ALA A 178 9.82 1.45 13.92
CA ALA A 178 10.70 1.58 15.07
C ALA A 178 11.60 0.34 15.16
N ASP A 179 12.89 0.53 14.89
CA ASP A 179 13.93 -0.42 15.20
C ASP A 179 13.82 -0.74 16.69
N ARG A 180 13.36 -1.96 16.99
CA ARG A 180 13.42 -2.55 18.32
C ARG A 180 14.75 -3.26 18.42
N ASP A 181 15.85 -2.53 18.48
CA ASP A 181 17.11 -3.10 18.93
C ASP A 181 18.05 -2.04 19.55
N THR A 182 17.58 -1.36 20.60
CA THR A 182 18.47 -0.77 21.60
C THR A 182 17.75 -0.69 22.94
N LEU A 183 17.65 -1.79 23.68
CA LEU A 183 17.59 -1.82 25.16
C LEU A 183 17.82 -3.27 25.67
N GLU A 184 18.96 -3.86 25.32
CA GLU A 184 19.67 -4.80 26.21
C GLU A 184 20.98 -4.10 26.58
N ASP A 185 20.95 -3.38 27.71
CA ASP A 185 22.06 -3.12 28.65
C ASP A 185 21.79 -1.85 29.45
N ALA A 186 21.22 -2.04 30.66
CA ALA A 186 21.52 -1.30 31.91
C ALA A 186 20.66 -1.82 33.07
#